data_AF-A0A976IQD8-F1
#
_entry.id   AF-A0A976IQD8-F1
#
_cell.length_a   1.000
_cell.length_b   1.000
_cell.length_c   1.000
_cell.angle_alpha   90.00
_cell.angle_beta   90.00
_cell.angle_gamma   90.00
#
_symmetry.space_group_name_H-M   'P 1'
#
loop_
_entity.id
_entity.type
_entity.pdbx_description
1 polymer ?
#
loop_
_entity_poly.entity_id
_entity_poly.type
_entity_poly.pdbx_seq_one_letter_code
_entity_poly.pdbx_strand_id
1 'polypeptide(L)'
;MWQRIRSLKSSIKPTPGNVSIIPQRMNFDFKGLSKHWFDNEPVQTHLLNALSLTFPDGERFFVDSVRTFRHLAQSKAQQKEISGFIGQEAMHSLEHDTFNKMLAAMGYQQEAEGGQALAQRFIAGGHKHLSDVEQLATTAALEHITAIMAQWLLSKHNVIDKIDPSVRQLWLWHAIEETEHKAVAFDLLQQVTDGDYLMRVKVMAPATWFLLVYTFAYTAAFLRKDGLHNKPLTLANGIWQLAKPGGLFASVIPAWFRYFKPGFHPWDDDDSHLIEQWRASLDQAMADAQTAAAA
;
A
#
# COMPACT_ATOMS: atom_id res chain seq x y z
N MET A 1 33.33 -1.66 19.12
CA MET A 1 32.18 -2.58 18.98
C MET A 1 30.85 -1.87 19.23
N TRP A 2 30.66 -1.21 20.37
CA TRP A 2 29.44 -0.46 20.72
C TRP A 2 29.04 0.66 19.72
N GLN A 3 29.98 1.45 19.21
CA GLN A 3 29.69 2.46 18.17
C GLN A 3 29.25 1.83 16.83
N ARG A 4 29.77 0.64 16.48
CA ARG A 4 29.35 -0.12 15.28
C ARG A 4 27.96 -0.74 15.43
N ILE A 5 27.52 -1.05 16.66
CA ILE A 5 26.16 -1.53 16.95
C ILE A 5 25.17 -0.36 16.93
N ARG A 6 25.53 0.80 17.51
CA ARG A 6 24.72 2.03 17.42
C ARG A 6 24.55 2.53 15.98
N SER A 7 25.55 2.39 15.11
CA SER A 7 25.45 2.80 13.70
C SER A 7 24.51 1.94 12.86
N LEU A 8 24.06 0.79 13.37
CA LEU A 8 23.06 -0.06 12.70
C LEU A 8 21.63 0.31 13.09
N LYS A 9 21.44 0.84 14.31
CA LYS A 9 20.12 1.20 14.84
C LYS A 9 19.56 2.41 14.09
N SER A 10 18.34 2.29 13.60
CA SER A 10 17.57 3.46 13.17
C SER A 10 16.95 4.14 14.39
N SER A 11 16.98 5.47 14.39
CA SER A 11 16.35 6.32 15.39
C SER A 11 14.95 6.70 14.92
N ILE A 12 13.98 6.69 15.84
CA ILE A 12 12.66 7.29 15.62
C ILE A 12 12.82 8.77 15.24
N LYS A 13 12.13 9.21 14.18
CA LYS A 13 12.08 10.63 13.79
C LYS A 13 10.66 11.17 13.99
N PRO A 14 10.50 12.46 14.33
CA PRO A 14 9.17 13.04 14.37
C PRO A 14 8.55 13.05 12.96
N THR A 15 7.27 12.71 12.89
CA THR A 15 6.44 12.98 11.70
C THR A 15 6.50 14.47 11.36
N PRO A 16 6.63 14.85 10.06
CA PRO A 16 6.63 16.24 9.65
C PRO A 16 5.40 16.99 10.17
N GLY A 17 5.59 18.24 10.62
CA GLY A 17 4.55 18.99 11.32
C GLY A 17 3.31 19.34 10.49
N ASN A 18 3.38 19.20 9.17
CA ASN A 18 2.27 19.40 8.24
C ASN A 18 1.50 18.10 7.91
N VAL A 19 1.93 16.95 8.43
CA VAL A 19 1.27 15.66 8.21
C VAL A 19 0.29 15.38 9.35
N SER A 20 -0.92 14.95 9.00
CA SER A 20 -1.98 14.61 9.95
C SER A 20 -2.64 13.30 9.58
N ILE A 21 -2.52 12.31 10.46
CA ILE A 21 -3.10 10.97 10.26
C ILE A 21 -4.53 10.98 10.82
N ILE A 22 -5.51 11.22 9.96
CA ILE A 22 -6.92 11.35 10.34
C ILE A 22 -7.74 10.38 9.50
N PRO A 23 -8.43 9.42 10.13
CA PRO A 23 -9.26 8.49 9.39
C PRO A 23 -10.50 9.16 8.82
N GLN A 24 -10.79 8.87 7.55
CA GLN A 24 -11.99 9.33 6.87
C GLN A 24 -12.63 8.18 6.11
N ARG A 25 -13.96 8.05 6.22
CA ARG A 25 -14.72 7.13 5.39
C ARG A 25 -15.13 7.84 4.10
N MET A 26 -14.67 7.33 2.96
CA MET A 26 -14.89 7.96 1.67
C MET A 26 -16.23 7.55 1.04
N ASN A 27 -16.73 6.35 1.36
CA ASN A 27 -17.95 5.77 0.79
C ASN A 27 -17.91 5.76 -0.75
N PHE A 28 -16.82 5.26 -1.32
CA PHE A 28 -16.69 5.21 -2.78
C PHE A 28 -17.78 4.32 -3.39
N ASP A 29 -18.27 4.75 -4.56
CA ASP A 29 -19.20 4.00 -5.40
C ASP A 29 -18.64 3.96 -6.82
N PHE A 30 -18.47 2.76 -7.34
CA PHE A 30 -17.76 2.52 -8.58
C PHE A 30 -18.75 2.18 -9.69
N LYS A 31 -18.92 3.08 -10.67
CA LYS A 31 -19.86 2.93 -11.79
C LYS A 31 -19.20 3.17 -13.13
N GLY A 32 -19.65 2.43 -14.15
CA GLY A 32 -19.24 2.62 -15.54
C GLY A 32 -17.76 2.35 -15.81
N LEU A 33 -17.09 1.59 -14.95
CA LEU A 33 -15.65 1.36 -15.05
C LEU A 33 -15.29 0.54 -16.29
N SER A 34 -14.30 1.01 -17.05
CA SER A 34 -13.72 0.23 -18.14
C SER A 34 -13.01 -1.02 -17.61
N LYS A 35 -13.05 -2.10 -18.39
CA LYS A 35 -12.36 -3.36 -18.09
C LYS A 35 -10.86 -3.16 -17.83
N HIS A 36 -10.23 -2.27 -18.60
CA HIS A 36 -8.81 -1.91 -18.52
C HIS A 36 -8.68 -0.43 -18.13
N TRP A 37 -9.14 -0.10 -16.92
CA TRP A 37 -9.27 1.26 -16.40
C TRP A 37 -7.96 2.02 -16.21
N PHE A 38 -6.81 1.35 -16.27
CA PHE A 38 -5.50 2.00 -16.25
C PHE A 38 -4.98 2.15 -17.68
N ASP A 39 -5.13 3.33 -18.28
CA ASP A 39 -4.59 3.67 -19.62
C ASP A 39 -4.97 2.68 -20.75
N ASN A 40 -6.11 1.98 -20.64
CA ASN A 40 -6.47 0.84 -21.51
C ASN A 40 -5.39 -0.26 -21.57
N GLU A 41 -4.57 -0.37 -20.53
CA GLU A 41 -3.45 -1.30 -20.45
C GLU A 41 -3.80 -2.45 -19.48
N PRO A 42 -3.99 -3.68 -19.99
CA PRO A 42 -4.48 -4.81 -19.19
C PRO A 42 -3.54 -5.22 -18.05
N VAL A 43 -2.21 -5.18 -18.25
CA VAL A 43 -1.27 -5.69 -17.26
C VAL A 43 -1.23 -4.78 -16.03
N GLN A 44 -1.13 -3.47 -16.20
CA GLN A 44 -1.18 -2.48 -15.12
C GLN A 44 -2.54 -2.49 -14.42
N THR A 45 -3.64 -2.55 -15.19
CA THR A 45 -4.99 -2.65 -14.62
C THR A 45 -5.10 -3.88 -13.72
N HIS A 46 -4.71 -5.05 -14.21
CA HIS A 46 -4.85 -6.29 -13.46
C HIS A 46 -3.84 -6.47 -12.35
N LEU A 47 -2.68 -5.81 -12.44
CA LEU A 47 -1.71 -5.72 -11.34
C LEU A 47 -2.30 -4.94 -10.15
N LEU A 48 -2.95 -3.80 -10.41
CA LEU A 48 -3.60 -3.02 -9.37
C LEU A 48 -4.88 -3.70 -8.84
N ASN A 49 -5.66 -4.34 -9.71
CA ASN A 49 -6.78 -5.19 -9.26
C ASN A 49 -6.29 -6.29 -8.32
N ALA A 50 -5.21 -7.00 -8.68
CA ALA A 50 -4.64 -8.05 -7.85
C ALA A 50 -4.14 -7.53 -6.49
N LEU A 51 -3.48 -6.37 -6.45
CA LEU A 51 -3.06 -5.73 -5.20
C LEU A 51 -4.26 -5.40 -4.31
N SER A 52 -5.33 -4.84 -4.88
CA SER A 52 -6.56 -4.52 -4.14
C SER A 52 -7.17 -5.74 -3.44
N LEU A 53 -7.03 -6.94 -4.01
CA LEU A 53 -7.51 -8.17 -3.36
C LEU A 53 -6.77 -8.50 -2.06
N THR A 54 -5.57 -7.96 -1.83
CA THR A 54 -4.78 -8.20 -0.61
C THR A 54 -5.09 -7.24 0.52
N PHE A 55 -5.50 -6.02 0.19
CA PHE A 55 -5.61 -4.92 1.14
C PHE A 55 -6.59 -5.21 2.29
N PRO A 56 -7.85 -5.65 2.08
CA PRO A 56 -8.81 -5.78 3.19
C PRO A 56 -8.34 -6.69 4.33
N ASP A 57 -7.74 -7.84 4.01
CA ASP A 57 -7.23 -8.76 5.02
C ASP A 57 -5.80 -8.37 5.47
N GLY A 58 -4.98 -7.83 4.56
CA GLY A 58 -3.60 -7.41 4.85
C GLY A 58 -3.53 -6.24 5.82
N GLU A 59 -4.36 -5.22 5.61
CA GLU A 59 -4.45 -4.04 6.48
C GLU A 59 -5.10 -4.40 7.82
N ARG A 60 -6.02 -5.36 7.85
CA ARG A 60 -6.46 -5.96 9.12
C ARG A 60 -5.30 -6.60 9.89
N PHE A 61 -4.41 -7.30 9.19
CA PHE A 61 -3.18 -7.83 9.80
C PHE A 61 -2.25 -6.70 10.29
N PHE A 62 -2.16 -5.58 9.57
CA PHE A 62 -1.40 -4.39 10.02
C PHE A 62 -1.98 -3.78 11.29
N VAL A 63 -3.30 -3.60 11.31
CA VAL A 63 -4.04 -3.11 12.47
C VAL A 63 -3.82 -4.02 13.68
N ASP A 64 -3.94 -5.34 13.52
CA ASP A 64 -3.81 -6.29 14.62
C ASP A 64 -2.38 -6.33 15.16
N SER A 65 -1.35 -6.29 14.29
CA SER A 65 0.05 -6.26 14.71
C SER A 65 0.42 -4.96 15.44
N VAL A 66 0.01 -3.79 14.94
CA VAL A 66 0.25 -2.49 15.58
C VAL A 66 -0.54 -2.37 16.89
N ARG A 67 -1.81 -2.80 16.90
CA ARG A 67 -2.64 -2.79 18.11
C ARG A 67 -2.04 -3.63 19.23
N THR A 68 -1.36 -4.73 18.91
CA THR A 68 -0.70 -5.59 19.92
C THR A 68 0.32 -4.80 20.74
N PHE A 69 1.09 -3.91 20.11
CA PHE A 69 2.15 -3.14 20.77
C PHE A 69 1.77 -1.69 21.11
N ARG A 70 0.55 -1.24 20.80
CA ARG A 70 0.11 0.16 21.03
C ARG A 70 0.34 0.66 22.46
N HIS A 71 0.27 -0.24 23.44
CA HIS A 71 0.40 0.10 24.87
C HIS A 71 1.83 0.55 25.23
N LEU A 72 2.81 0.27 24.37
CA LEU A 72 4.19 0.67 24.57
C LEU A 72 4.45 2.12 24.14
N ALA A 73 3.59 2.75 23.33
CA ALA A 73 3.87 4.09 22.81
C ALA A 73 4.18 5.10 23.93
N GLN A 74 5.26 5.87 23.77
CA GLN A 74 5.91 6.66 24.83
C GLN A 74 5.37 8.07 24.97
N SER A 75 4.58 8.54 24.01
CA SER A 75 4.04 9.90 24.01
C SER A 75 2.59 9.97 23.54
N LYS A 76 1.89 11.04 23.92
CA LYS A 76 0.54 11.31 23.41
C LYS A 76 0.51 11.50 21.89
N ALA A 77 1.58 12.06 21.32
CA ALA A 77 1.70 12.24 19.88
C ALA A 77 1.76 10.87 19.17
N GLN A 78 2.63 9.97 19.63
CA GLN A 78 2.75 8.62 19.07
C GLN A 78 1.46 7.79 19.26
N GLN A 79 0.80 7.91 20.41
CA GLN A 79 -0.52 7.27 20.62
C GLN A 79 -1.58 7.80 19.63
N LYS A 80 -1.54 9.09 19.31
CA LYS A 80 -2.43 9.70 18.32
C LYS A 80 -2.13 9.18 16.92
N GLU A 81 -0.86 9.11 16.53
CA GLU A 81 -0.42 8.55 15.23
C GLU A 81 -0.83 7.09 15.07
N ILE A 82 -0.58 6.25 16.08
CA ILE A 82 -1.02 4.84 16.11
C ILE A 82 -2.54 4.72 15.99
N SER A 83 -3.29 5.59 16.68
CA SER A 83 -4.75 5.59 16.61
C SER A 83 -5.26 6.05 15.23
N GLY A 84 -4.58 7.02 14.62
CA GLY A 84 -4.84 7.48 13.26
C GLY A 84 -4.61 6.37 12.24
N PHE A 85 -3.44 5.73 12.30
CA PHE A 85 -3.05 4.58 11.47
C PHE A 85 -4.11 3.48 11.53
N ILE A 86 -4.45 3.01 12.74
CA ILE A 86 -5.49 1.98 12.92
C ILE A 86 -6.83 2.39 12.28
N GLY A 87 -7.16 3.68 12.34
CA GLY A 87 -8.36 4.21 11.72
C GLY A 87 -8.30 4.23 10.19
N GLN A 88 -7.21 4.75 9.61
CA GLN A 88 -7.03 4.86 8.15
C GLN A 88 -7.02 3.46 7.52
N GLU A 89 -6.22 2.54 8.06
CA GLU A 89 -6.19 1.14 7.62
C GLU A 89 -7.55 0.45 7.66
N ALA A 90 -8.33 0.69 8.71
CA ALA A 90 -9.68 0.15 8.78
C ALA A 90 -10.61 0.73 7.70
N MET A 91 -10.40 1.99 7.29
CA MET A 91 -11.15 2.60 6.18
C MET A 91 -10.66 2.09 4.83
N HIS A 92 -9.34 1.98 4.62
CA HIS A 92 -8.75 1.40 3.40
C HIS A 92 -9.37 0.02 3.13
N SER A 93 -9.49 -0.81 4.17
CA SER A 93 -10.00 -2.17 4.05
C SER A 93 -11.45 -2.21 3.57
N LEU A 94 -12.28 -1.29 4.06
CA LEU A 94 -13.69 -1.18 3.67
C LEU A 94 -13.83 -0.69 2.23
N GLU A 95 -13.05 0.31 1.83
CA GLU A 95 -13.11 0.88 0.49
C GLU A 95 -12.57 -0.09 -0.57
N HIS A 96 -11.49 -0.82 -0.26
CA HIS A 96 -10.96 -1.88 -1.14
C HIS A 96 -11.87 -3.11 -1.20
N ASP A 97 -12.56 -3.48 -0.12
CA ASP A 97 -13.60 -4.52 -0.18
C ASP A 97 -14.76 -4.10 -1.09
N THR A 98 -15.16 -2.83 -1.06
CA THR A 98 -16.15 -2.26 -1.99
C THR A 98 -15.66 -2.34 -3.44
N PHE A 99 -14.41 -1.99 -3.70
CA PHE A 99 -13.80 -2.11 -5.03
C PHE A 99 -13.74 -3.57 -5.51
N ASN A 100 -13.36 -4.50 -4.64
CA ASN A 100 -13.27 -5.92 -4.97
C ASN A 100 -14.64 -6.54 -5.29
N LYS A 101 -15.70 -6.13 -4.58
CA LYS A 101 -17.09 -6.49 -4.91
C LYS A 101 -17.51 -5.95 -6.27
N MET A 102 -17.09 -4.74 -6.62
CA MET A 102 -17.32 -4.20 -7.95
C MET A 102 -16.60 -5.01 -9.03
N LEU A 103 -15.33 -5.42 -8.81
CA LEU A 103 -14.63 -6.30 -9.75
C LEU A 103 -15.39 -7.62 -9.97
N ALA A 104 -15.94 -8.21 -8.89
CA ALA A 104 -16.78 -9.39 -8.99
C ALA A 104 -18.02 -9.15 -9.87
N ALA A 105 -18.72 -8.02 -9.66
CA ALA A 105 -19.89 -7.62 -10.45
C ALA A 105 -19.56 -7.33 -11.92
N MET A 106 -18.33 -6.92 -12.24
CA MET A 106 -17.83 -6.74 -13.61
C MET A 106 -17.51 -8.05 -14.35
N GLY A 107 -17.71 -9.20 -13.71
CA GLY A 107 -17.48 -10.53 -14.31
C GLY A 107 -16.20 -11.22 -13.88
N TYR A 108 -15.48 -10.67 -12.87
CA TYR A 108 -14.28 -11.26 -12.27
C TYR A 108 -14.53 -11.94 -10.94
N GLN A 109 -15.74 -12.47 -10.70
CA GLN A 109 -16.10 -13.04 -9.41
C GLN A 109 -15.13 -14.12 -8.93
N GLN A 110 -14.71 -15.02 -9.82
CA GLN A 110 -13.78 -16.11 -9.47
C GLN A 110 -12.39 -15.59 -9.11
N GLU A 111 -11.89 -14.58 -9.83
CA GLU A 111 -10.59 -13.97 -9.57
C GLU A 111 -10.62 -13.17 -8.26
N ALA A 112 -11.68 -12.39 -8.02
CA ALA A 112 -11.83 -11.58 -6.82
C ALA A 112 -11.96 -12.45 -5.55
N GLU A 113 -12.95 -13.35 -5.51
CA GLU A 113 -13.18 -14.23 -4.34
C GLU A 113 -12.01 -15.17 -4.12
N GLY A 114 -11.45 -15.75 -5.19
CA GLY A 114 -10.29 -16.62 -5.10
C GLY A 114 -9.06 -15.90 -4.54
N GLY A 115 -8.83 -14.66 -4.98
CA GLY A 115 -7.70 -13.85 -4.52
C GLY A 115 -7.81 -13.52 -3.04
N GLN A 116 -8.95 -12.98 -2.63
CA GLN A 116 -9.22 -12.72 -1.21
C GLN A 116 -9.05 -13.98 -0.37
N ALA A 117 -9.55 -15.14 -0.82
CA ALA A 117 -9.35 -16.41 -0.11
C ALA A 117 -7.88 -16.83 0.00
N LEU A 118 -7.06 -16.62 -1.04
CA LEU A 118 -5.62 -16.91 -0.97
C LEU A 118 -4.90 -15.93 -0.03
N ALA A 119 -5.24 -14.64 -0.09
CA ALA A 119 -4.68 -13.63 0.81
C ALA A 119 -4.97 -13.99 2.28
N GLN A 120 -6.24 -14.30 2.60
CA GLN A 120 -6.66 -14.77 3.93
C GLN A 120 -5.86 -15.98 4.40
N ARG A 121 -5.62 -16.95 3.51
CA ARG A 121 -4.82 -18.14 3.85
C ARG A 121 -3.37 -17.78 4.18
N PHE A 122 -2.75 -16.88 3.43
CA PHE A 122 -1.39 -16.42 3.73
C PHE A 122 -1.32 -15.66 5.05
N ILE A 123 -2.29 -14.78 5.31
CA ILE A 123 -2.37 -14.00 6.54
C ILE A 123 -2.61 -14.90 7.75
N ALA A 124 -3.51 -15.87 7.66
CA ALA A 124 -3.70 -16.89 8.69
C ALA A 124 -2.42 -17.69 8.96
N GLY A 125 -1.65 -17.98 7.90
CA GLY A 125 -0.31 -18.55 8.03
C GLY A 125 0.66 -17.64 8.79
N GLY A 126 0.66 -16.35 8.48
CA GLY A 126 1.43 -15.32 9.17
C GLY A 126 1.14 -15.29 10.68
N HIS A 127 -0.13 -15.14 11.07
CA HIS A 127 -0.55 -15.17 12.47
C HIS A 127 -0.15 -16.46 13.21
N LYS A 128 -0.17 -17.60 12.50
CA LYS A 128 0.15 -18.90 13.10
C LYS A 128 1.66 -19.12 13.30
N HIS A 129 2.49 -18.56 12.42
CA HIS A 129 3.90 -18.95 12.32
C HIS A 129 4.88 -17.84 12.68
N LEU A 130 4.45 -16.56 12.68
CA LEU A 130 5.27 -15.43 13.06
C LEU A 130 5.01 -15.05 14.52
N SER A 131 6.07 -14.73 15.26
CA SER A 131 5.91 -14.08 16.56
C SER A 131 5.28 -12.68 16.41
N ASP A 132 4.69 -12.13 17.47
CA ASP A 132 4.06 -10.80 17.42
C ASP A 132 5.03 -9.72 16.91
N VAL A 133 6.30 -9.78 17.33
CA VAL A 133 7.35 -8.85 16.86
C VAL A 133 7.64 -9.03 15.37
N GLU A 134 7.64 -10.27 14.87
CA GLU A 134 7.81 -10.54 13.44
C GLU A 134 6.59 -10.12 12.61
N GLN A 135 5.38 -10.19 13.19
CA GLN A 135 4.18 -9.66 12.56
C GLN A 135 4.26 -8.13 12.43
N LEU A 136 4.64 -7.43 13.50
CA LEU A 136 4.87 -5.98 13.46
C LEU A 136 5.99 -5.61 12.48
N ALA A 137 7.07 -6.37 12.46
CA ALA A 137 8.17 -6.14 11.51
C ALA A 137 7.72 -6.36 10.05
N THR A 138 6.88 -7.36 9.82
CA THR A 138 6.28 -7.64 8.51
C THR A 138 5.36 -6.50 8.08
N THR A 139 4.54 -5.97 9.00
CA THR A 139 3.74 -4.75 8.77
C THR A 139 4.64 -3.58 8.39
N ALA A 140 5.66 -3.24 9.18
CA ALA A 140 6.57 -2.13 8.85
C ALA A 140 7.26 -2.30 7.47
N ALA A 141 7.55 -3.53 7.05
CA ALA A 141 8.12 -3.80 5.74
C ALA A 141 7.09 -3.65 4.60
N LEU A 142 5.84 -4.09 4.80
CA LEU A 142 4.77 -3.95 3.81
C LEU A 142 4.30 -2.49 3.70
N GLU A 143 4.19 -1.78 4.81
CA GLU A 143 3.98 -0.32 4.88
C GLU A 143 5.06 0.45 4.10
N HIS A 144 6.32 0.03 4.20
CA HIS A 144 7.37 0.63 3.39
C HIS A 144 7.15 0.38 1.89
N ILE A 145 6.65 -0.80 1.51
CA ILE A 145 6.35 -1.13 0.11
C ILE A 145 5.16 -0.32 -0.40
N THR A 146 4.08 -0.20 0.36
CA THR A 146 2.90 0.61 0.00
C THR A 146 3.25 2.08 -0.07
N ALA A 147 4.05 2.60 0.87
CA ALA A 147 4.53 3.99 0.85
C ALA A 147 5.38 4.33 -0.38
N ILE A 148 6.31 3.45 -0.81
CA ILE A 148 7.11 3.71 -2.03
C ILE A 148 6.28 3.55 -3.31
N MET A 149 5.22 2.74 -3.29
CA MET A 149 4.25 2.67 -4.38
C MET A 149 3.36 3.92 -4.43
N ALA A 150 2.93 4.42 -3.27
CA ALA A 150 2.20 5.67 -3.13
C ALA A 150 3.03 6.85 -3.66
N GLN A 151 4.31 6.94 -3.26
CA GLN A 151 5.22 7.95 -3.79
C GLN A 151 5.33 7.89 -5.32
N TRP A 152 5.39 6.68 -5.92
CA TRP A 152 5.36 6.54 -7.37
C TRP A 152 4.05 7.06 -7.97
N LEU A 153 2.90 6.72 -7.37
CA LEU A 153 1.59 7.14 -7.87
C LEU A 153 1.39 8.66 -7.80
N LEU A 154 1.87 9.28 -6.71
CA LEU A 154 1.80 10.72 -6.44
C LEU A 154 2.91 11.53 -7.13
N SER A 155 3.87 10.86 -7.78
CA SER A 155 4.99 11.53 -8.44
C SER A 155 4.57 12.31 -9.69
N LYS A 156 5.45 13.19 -10.18
CA LYS A 156 5.23 14.07 -11.35
C LYS A 156 5.14 13.34 -12.71
N HIS A 157 5.01 12.02 -12.72
CA HIS A 157 4.95 11.23 -13.96
C HIS A 157 3.52 11.13 -14.55
N ASN A 158 2.57 11.92 -14.04
CA ASN A 158 1.17 11.93 -14.45
C ASN A 158 0.55 10.53 -14.44
N VAL A 159 0.97 9.68 -13.49
CA VAL A 159 0.50 8.29 -13.37
C VAL A 159 -0.97 8.30 -12.99
N ILE A 160 -1.35 9.12 -12.01
CA ILE A 160 -2.73 9.23 -11.54
C ILE A 160 -3.69 9.68 -12.64
N ASP A 161 -3.23 10.50 -13.59
CA ASP A 161 -4.05 10.99 -14.71
C ASP A 161 -4.46 9.90 -15.69
N LYS A 162 -3.72 8.77 -15.69
CA LYS A 162 -4.00 7.60 -16.53
C LYS A 162 -5.02 6.65 -15.92
N ILE A 163 -5.32 6.82 -14.64
CA ILE A 163 -6.34 6.03 -13.95
C ILE A 163 -7.70 6.62 -14.29
N ASP A 164 -8.64 5.76 -14.71
CA ASP A 164 -10.02 6.13 -14.99
C ASP A 164 -10.63 6.94 -13.83
N PRO A 165 -11.28 8.10 -14.09
CA PRO A 165 -11.87 8.93 -13.06
C PRO A 165 -12.82 8.20 -12.11
N SER A 166 -13.49 7.13 -12.55
CA SER A 166 -14.41 6.34 -11.72
C SER A 166 -13.72 5.59 -10.58
N VAL A 167 -12.40 5.37 -10.63
CA VAL A 167 -11.63 4.65 -9.58
C VAL A 167 -10.42 5.43 -9.10
N ARG A 168 -10.08 6.54 -9.76
CA ARG A 168 -8.91 7.37 -9.45
C ARG A 168 -8.90 7.84 -8.00
N GLN A 169 -10.06 8.26 -7.47
CA GLN A 169 -10.10 8.81 -6.11
C GLN A 169 -9.74 7.78 -5.05
N LEU A 170 -10.10 6.49 -5.23
CA LEU A 170 -9.70 5.42 -4.31
C LEU A 170 -8.17 5.32 -4.21
N TRP A 171 -7.50 5.15 -5.35
CA TRP A 171 -6.06 4.98 -5.39
C TRP A 171 -5.30 6.24 -4.96
N LEU A 172 -5.81 7.42 -5.33
CA LEU A 172 -5.25 8.70 -4.88
C LEU A 172 -5.36 8.86 -3.37
N TRP A 173 -6.55 8.65 -2.81
CA TRP A 173 -6.81 8.75 -1.38
C TRP A 173 -5.92 7.80 -0.59
N HIS A 174 -5.92 6.51 -0.95
CA HIS A 174 -5.10 5.51 -0.29
C HIS A 174 -3.62 5.88 -0.36
N ALA A 175 -3.10 6.27 -1.53
CA ALA A 175 -1.69 6.68 -1.65
C ALA A 175 -1.34 7.91 -0.77
N ILE A 176 -2.26 8.88 -0.62
CA ILE A 176 -2.01 10.00 0.28
C ILE A 176 -1.88 9.49 1.73
N GLU A 177 -2.82 8.67 2.20
CA GLU A 177 -2.83 8.13 3.57
C GLU A 177 -1.62 7.20 3.84
N GLU A 178 -1.22 6.36 2.87
CA GLU A 178 0.03 5.59 2.94
C GLU A 178 1.26 6.47 3.14
N THR A 179 1.26 7.68 2.59
CA THR A 179 2.35 8.64 2.78
C THR A 179 2.29 9.29 4.16
N GLU A 180 1.10 9.55 4.69
CA GLU A 180 0.89 10.14 6.02
C GLU A 180 1.40 9.24 7.14
N HIS A 181 1.14 7.93 7.03
CA HIS A 181 1.41 6.98 8.09
C HIS A 181 2.63 6.07 7.89
N LYS A 182 3.40 6.26 6.81
CA LYS A 182 4.55 5.41 6.42
C LYS A 182 5.60 5.11 7.50
N ALA A 183 5.67 5.93 8.55
CA ALA A 183 6.61 5.75 9.66
C ALA A 183 6.00 5.11 10.91
N VAL A 184 4.66 5.01 11.04
CA VAL A 184 4.00 4.63 12.30
C VAL A 184 4.38 3.22 12.74
N ALA A 185 4.20 2.22 11.87
CA ALA A 185 4.57 0.84 12.17
C ALA A 185 6.09 0.67 12.34
N PHE A 186 6.87 1.41 11.54
CA PHE A 186 8.32 1.41 11.62
C PHE A 186 8.82 1.92 12.98
N ASP A 187 8.34 3.08 13.44
CA ASP A 187 8.76 3.68 14.70
C ASP A 187 8.35 2.83 15.90
N LEU A 188 7.16 2.23 15.84
CA LEU A 188 6.72 1.26 16.84
C LEU A 188 7.64 0.03 16.86
N LEU A 189 8.05 -0.50 15.71
CA LEU A 189 9.01 -1.61 15.62
C LEU A 189 10.36 -1.22 16.22
N GLN A 190 10.91 -0.06 15.86
CA GLN A 190 12.17 0.43 16.41
C GLN A 190 12.11 0.52 17.94
N GLN A 191 10.96 0.94 18.48
CA GLN A 191 10.75 1.03 19.91
C GLN A 191 10.65 -0.35 20.58
N VAL A 192 9.85 -1.26 20.02
CA VAL A 192 9.63 -2.62 20.55
C VAL A 192 10.92 -3.43 20.59
N THR A 193 11.79 -3.22 19.61
CA THR A 193 13.01 -4.04 19.41
C THR A 193 14.30 -3.35 19.87
N ASP A 194 14.23 -2.14 20.42
CA ASP A 194 15.40 -1.29 20.67
C ASP A 194 16.27 -1.13 19.39
N GLY A 195 15.60 -1.00 18.26
CA GLY A 195 16.16 -0.76 16.94
C GLY A 195 16.92 -1.94 16.33
N ASP A 196 16.42 -3.16 16.51
CA ASP A 196 17.02 -4.37 15.93
C ASP A 196 16.99 -4.35 14.39
N TYR A 197 18.13 -3.98 13.82
CA TYR A 197 18.34 -3.94 12.38
C TYR A 197 18.12 -5.30 11.71
N LEU A 198 18.52 -6.41 12.33
CA LEU A 198 18.39 -7.74 11.72
C LEU A 198 16.94 -8.18 11.67
N MET A 199 16.17 -7.95 12.74
CA MET A 199 14.72 -8.18 12.76
C MET A 199 14.04 -7.42 11.63
N ARG A 200 14.38 -6.14 11.46
CA ARG A 200 13.82 -5.28 10.42
C ARG A 200 14.11 -5.81 9.01
N VAL A 201 15.36 -6.13 8.68
CA VAL A 201 15.72 -6.48 7.29
C VAL A 201 15.42 -7.93 6.93
N LYS A 202 15.41 -8.87 7.91
CA LYS A 202 15.16 -10.29 7.63
C LYS A 202 13.73 -10.56 7.13
N VAL A 203 12.76 -9.73 7.54
CA VAL A 203 11.35 -9.88 7.15
C VAL A 203 11.02 -9.25 5.80
N MET A 204 11.80 -8.28 5.34
CA MET A 204 11.54 -7.56 4.09
C MET A 204 11.56 -8.51 2.87
N ALA A 205 12.55 -9.40 2.76
CA ALA A 205 12.66 -10.34 1.64
C ALA A 205 11.47 -11.33 1.56
N PRO A 206 11.08 -12.06 2.63
CA PRO A 206 9.90 -12.93 2.57
C PRO A 206 8.62 -12.13 2.35
N ALA A 207 8.41 -10.98 3.00
CA ALA A 207 7.22 -10.15 2.78
C ALA A 207 7.09 -9.71 1.31
N THR A 208 8.19 -9.24 0.72
CA THR A 208 8.26 -8.87 -0.71
C THR A 208 7.98 -10.07 -1.60
N TRP A 209 8.59 -11.22 -1.31
CA TRP A 209 8.38 -12.45 -2.09
C TRP A 209 6.91 -12.88 -2.09
N PHE A 210 6.25 -12.89 -0.92
CA PHE A 210 4.83 -13.23 -0.82
C PHE A 210 3.96 -12.27 -1.63
N LEU A 211 4.18 -10.96 -1.48
CA LEU A 211 3.44 -9.95 -2.22
C LEU A 211 3.63 -10.11 -3.74
N LEU A 212 4.87 -10.28 -4.21
CA LEU A 212 5.15 -10.46 -5.64
C LEU A 212 4.51 -11.73 -6.20
N VAL A 213 4.70 -12.87 -5.53
CA VAL A 213 4.13 -14.16 -6.00
C VAL A 213 2.62 -14.07 -6.06
N TYR A 214 1.98 -13.53 -5.02
CA TYR A 214 0.54 -13.34 -5.00
C TYR A 214 0.08 -12.42 -6.15
N THR A 215 0.66 -11.22 -6.23
CA THR A 215 0.25 -10.19 -7.19
C THR A 215 0.43 -10.66 -8.62
N PHE A 216 1.55 -11.30 -8.96
CA PHE A 216 1.76 -11.84 -10.31
C PHE A 216 0.86 -13.05 -10.61
N ALA A 217 0.59 -13.92 -9.64
CA ALA A 217 -0.33 -15.04 -9.83
C ALA A 217 -1.75 -14.57 -10.14
N TYR A 218 -2.25 -13.55 -9.42
CA TYR A 218 -3.59 -13.00 -9.66
C TYR A 218 -3.65 -12.09 -10.88
N THR A 219 -2.61 -11.31 -11.16
CA THR A 219 -2.49 -10.60 -12.45
C THR A 219 -2.62 -11.58 -13.61
N ALA A 220 -1.93 -12.73 -13.53
CA ALA A 220 -2.04 -13.78 -14.55
C ALA A 220 -3.43 -14.44 -14.57
N ALA A 221 -4.11 -14.60 -13.44
CA ALA A 221 -5.48 -15.13 -13.38
C ALA A 221 -6.47 -14.19 -14.10
N PHE A 222 -6.42 -12.89 -13.80
CA PHE A 222 -7.22 -11.89 -14.51
C PHE A 222 -6.90 -11.84 -16.02
N LEU A 223 -5.63 -11.85 -16.41
CA LEU A 223 -5.25 -11.90 -17.83
C LEU A 223 -5.70 -13.19 -18.52
N ARG A 224 -5.79 -14.32 -17.79
CA ARG A 224 -6.37 -15.57 -18.31
C ARG A 224 -7.86 -15.43 -18.56
N LYS A 225 -8.59 -14.86 -17.60
CA LYS A 225 -10.02 -14.56 -17.73
C LYS A 225 -10.31 -13.71 -18.96
N ASP A 226 -9.40 -12.81 -19.29
CA ASP A 226 -9.48 -11.92 -20.43
C ASP A 226 -9.05 -12.53 -21.77
N GLY A 227 -8.51 -13.75 -21.77
CA GLY A 227 -7.94 -14.36 -22.96
C GLY A 227 -6.64 -13.67 -23.44
N LEU A 228 -5.98 -12.92 -22.57
CA LEU A 228 -4.77 -12.15 -22.87
C LEU A 228 -3.47 -12.83 -22.42
N HIS A 229 -3.55 -13.85 -21.57
CA HIS A 229 -2.41 -14.59 -21.03
C HIS A 229 -1.48 -15.24 -22.06
N ASN A 230 -1.94 -15.43 -23.30
CA ASN A 230 -1.16 -16.00 -24.41
C ASN A 230 -0.89 -14.97 -25.53
N LYS A 231 -1.00 -13.67 -25.24
CA LYS A 231 -0.76 -12.57 -26.18
C LYS A 231 0.61 -11.93 -25.88
N PRO A 232 1.71 -12.41 -26.50
CA PRO A 232 3.06 -12.02 -26.11
C PRO A 232 3.33 -10.52 -26.26
N LEU A 233 2.75 -9.85 -27.28
CA LEU A 233 2.90 -8.41 -27.46
C LEU A 233 2.19 -7.60 -26.38
N THR A 234 0.99 -8.03 -25.96
CA THR A 234 0.27 -7.39 -24.84
C THR A 234 1.05 -7.51 -23.54
N LEU A 235 1.56 -8.72 -23.24
CA LEU A 235 2.37 -8.96 -22.05
C LEU A 235 3.68 -8.18 -22.07
N ALA A 236 4.40 -8.20 -23.19
CA ALA A 236 5.65 -7.47 -23.35
C ALA A 236 5.45 -5.96 -23.21
N ASN A 237 4.39 -5.41 -23.80
CA ASN A 237 4.05 -3.99 -23.64
C ASN A 237 3.75 -3.66 -22.18
N GLY A 238 2.89 -4.43 -21.50
CA GLY A 238 2.56 -4.18 -20.11
C GLY A 238 3.77 -4.26 -19.17
N ILE A 239 4.63 -5.27 -19.34
CA ILE A 239 5.90 -5.38 -18.60
C ILE A 239 6.80 -4.18 -18.90
N TRP A 240 6.89 -3.75 -20.16
CA TRP A 240 7.63 -2.56 -20.53
C TRP A 240 7.09 -1.29 -19.88
N GLN A 241 5.76 -1.09 -19.82
CA GLN A 241 5.16 0.08 -19.15
C GLN A 241 5.51 0.12 -17.65
N LEU A 242 5.60 -1.04 -17.00
CA LEU A 242 6.02 -1.15 -15.60
C LEU A 242 7.52 -0.92 -15.40
N ALA A 243 8.37 -1.33 -16.35
CA ALA A 243 9.83 -1.34 -16.22
C ALA A 243 10.54 -0.11 -16.82
N LYS A 244 9.90 0.63 -17.72
CA LYS A 244 10.48 1.84 -18.36
C LYS A 244 10.72 2.94 -17.32
N PRO A 245 11.55 3.97 -17.62
CA PRO A 245 11.69 5.14 -16.75
C PRO A 245 10.33 5.78 -16.40
N GLY A 246 10.09 6.02 -15.11
CA GLY A 246 8.81 6.49 -14.57
C GLY A 246 7.74 5.40 -14.38
N GLY A 247 8.02 4.16 -14.80
CA GLY A 247 7.20 2.99 -14.48
C GLY A 247 7.34 2.56 -13.02
N LEU A 248 6.41 1.73 -12.57
CA LEU A 248 6.33 1.24 -11.19
C LEU A 248 7.65 0.59 -10.73
N PHE A 249 8.17 -0.38 -11.48
CA PHE A 249 9.37 -1.13 -11.09
C PHE A 249 10.63 -0.26 -11.10
N ALA A 250 10.76 0.62 -12.11
CA ALA A 250 11.89 1.55 -12.19
C ALA A 250 11.95 2.52 -11.00
N SER A 251 10.79 2.86 -10.43
CA SER A 251 10.67 3.81 -9.30
C SER A 251 10.79 3.11 -7.94
N VAL A 252 10.13 1.96 -7.79
CA VAL A 252 10.02 1.22 -6.53
C VAL A 252 11.29 0.45 -6.18
N ILE A 253 11.95 -0.20 -7.15
CA ILE A 253 13.11 -1.07 -6.86
C ILE A 253 14.25 -0.30 -6.16
N PRO A 254 14.69 0.89 -6.62
CA PRO A 254 15.71 1.65 -5.92
C PRO A 254 15.31 2.06 -4.50
N ALA A 255 14.03 2.38 -4.28
CA ALA A 255 13.49 2.76 -2.98
C ALA A 255 13.38 1.58 -2.02
N TRP A 256 13.04 0.40 -2.54
CA TRP A 256 13.04 -0.86 -1.80
C TRP A 256 14.43 -1.17 -1.21
N PHE A 257 15.51 -0.99 -1.98
CA PHE A 257 16.88 -1.19 -1.49
C PHE A 257 17.27 -0.21 -0.38
N ARG A 258 16.63 0.97 -0.27
CA ARG A 258 16.93 1.94 0.81
C ARG A 258 16.57 1.40 2.19
N TYR A 259 15.55 0.53 2.30
CA TYR A 259 15.14 -0.09 3.57
C TYR A 259 16.26 -0.91 4.24
N PHE A 260 17.21 -1.42 3.45
CA PHE A 260 18.36 -2.17 3.93
C PHE A 260 19.51 -1.29 4.41
N LYS A 261 19.44 0.05 4.29
CA LYS A 261 20.51 0.92 4.79
C LYS A 261 20.53 0.91 6.32
N PRO A 262 21.70 0.72 6.96
CA PRO A 262 21.87 1.03 8.38
C PRO A 262 21.40 2.46 8.69
N GLY A 263 20.63 2.64 9.76
CA GLY A 263 20.09 3.95 10.12
C GLY A 263 18.94 4.46 9.25
N PHE A 264 18.47 3.69 8.25
CA PHE A 264 17.30 4.04 7.43
C PHE A 264 16.10 4.44 8.27
N HIS A 265 15.39 5.48 7.85
CA HIS A 265 14.08 5.87 8.37
C HIS A 265 13.13 6.20 7.20
N PRO A 266 11.83 5.88 7.25
CA PRO A 266 10.88 6.23 6.18
C PRO A 266 10.88 7.73 5.81
N TRP A 267 10.92 8.62 6.81
CA TRP A 267 11.13 10.07 6.62
C TRP A 267 12.55 10.52 6.20
N ASP A 268 13.47 9.61 5.83
CA ASP A 268 14.69 10.01 5.09
C ASP A 268 14.34 10.51 3.68
N ASP A 269 13.25 9.97 3.12
CA ASP A 269 12.66 10.45 1.88
C ASP A 269 11.46 11.35 2.26
N ASP A 270 11.64 12.68 2.24
CA ASP A 270 10.56 13.63 2.56
C ASP A 270 9.68 13.91 1.33
N ASP A 271 8.48 13.34 1.36
CA ASP A 271 7.40 13.52 0.39
C ASP A 271 6.15 14.15 1.03
N SER A 272 6.30 14.77 2.21
CA SER A 272 5.19 15.43 2.90
C SER A 272 4.51 16.53 2.07
N HIS A 273 5.28 17.19 1.20
CA HIS A 273 4.75 18.18 0.25
C HIS A 273 3.78 17.58 -0.80
N LEU A 274 3.88 16.29 -1.11
CA LEU A 274 2.96 15.62 -2.04
C LEU A 274 1.58 15.43 -1.39
N ILE A 275 1.52 15.24 -0.06
CA ILE A 275 0.26 15.08 0.68
C ILE A 275 -0.61 16.32 0.49
N GLU A 276 -0.09 17.51 0.79
CA GLU A 276 -0.84 18.77 0.65
C GLU A 276 -1.32 19.01 -0.78
N GLN A 277 -0.43 18.81 -1.77
CA GLN A 277 -0.74 19.00 -3.18
C GLN A 277 -1.91 18.11 -3.63
N TRP A 278 -1.86 16.82 -3.29
CA TRP A 278 -2.84 15.85 -3.77
C TRP A 278 -4.12 15.84 -2.94
N ARG A 279 -4.07 16.19 -1.65
CA ARG A 279 -5.25 16.33 -0.80
C ARG A 279 -6.20 17.40 -1.35
N ALA A 280 -5.67 18.56 -1.74
CA ALA A 280 -6.47 19.61 -2.38
C ALA A 280 -7.14 19.14 -3.68
N SER A 281 -6.46 18.29 -4.47
CA SER A 281 -7.00 17.73 -5.70
C SER A 281 -8.09 16.69 -5.45
N LEU A 282 -7.91 15.86 -4.41
CA LEU A 282 -8.90 14.87 -3.97
C LEU A 282 -10.17 15.54 -3.44
N ASP A 283 -10.03 16.56 -2.58
CA ASP A 283 -11.15 17.27 -1.98
C ASP A 283 -12.03 17.94 -3.05
N GLN A 284 -11.39 18.57 -4.05
CA GLN A 284 -12.10 19.16 -5.18
C GLN A 284 -12.85 18.09 -5.99
N ALA A 285 -12.18 16.98 -6.33
CA ALA A 285 -12.81 15.90 -7.08
C ALA A 285 -14.01 15.28 -6.32
N MET A 286 -13.92 15.21 -5.00
CA MET A 286 -15.00 14.69 -4.16
C MET A 286 -16.18 15.64 -4.05
N ALA A 287 -15.93 16.95 -3.93
CA ALA A 287 -16.99 17.96 -3.97
C ALA A 287 -17.72 17.98 -5.32
N ASP A 288 -16.99 17.84 -6.42
CA ASP A 288 -17.57 17.79 -7.77
C ASP A 288 -18.45 16.55 -7.95
N ALA A 289 -18.00 15.38 -7.48
CA ALA A 289 -18.76 14.13 -7.54
C ALA A 289 -20.06 14.20 -6.71
N GLN A 290 -20.01 14.80 -5.52
CA GLN A 290 -21.20 15.01 -4.68
C GLN A 290 -22.20 15.95 -5.35
N THR A 291 -21.72 17.02 -5.98
CA THR A 291 -22.57 17.97 -6.72
C THR A 291 -23.24 17.29 -7.91
N ALA A 292 -22.50 16.48 -8.67
CA ALA A 292 -23.04 15.74 -9.81
C ALA A 292 -24.08 14.68 -9.39
N ALA A 293 -23.93 14.06 -8.22
CA ALA A 293 -24.89 13.09 -7.70
C ALA A 293 -26.19 13.73 -7.17
N ALA A 294 -26.15 15.03 -6.86
CA ALA A 294 -27.31 15.79 -6.37
C ALA A 294 -28.13 16.48 -7.47
N ALA A 295 -27.61 16.51 -8.71
CA ALA A 295 -28.25 17.10 -9.89
C ALA A 295 -29.08 16.06 -10.67
#